data_AF-A0A8E2EPF1-F1
#
_entry.id   AF-A0A8E2EPF1-F1
#
_cell.length_a   1.000
_cell.length_b   1.000
_cell.length_c   1.000
_cell.angle_alpha   90.00
_cell.angle_beta   90.00
_cell.angle_gamma   90.00
#
_symmetry.space_group_name_H-M   'P 1'
#
loop_
_entity.id
_entity.type
_entity.pdbx_description
1 polymer ?
#
loop_
_entity_poly.entity_id
_entity_poly.type
_entity_poly.pdbx_seq_one_letter_code
_entity_poly.pdbx_strand_id
1 'polypeptide(L)'
;MEKKAEIAAEFPIPADNKPAELATSGKTACECSCTCAHRQNHQVDIPCTDSTKGQAERSNADATNVYVEDAHRRARPRRRLSYSPVRIYSPEPLVFRGRSPSPVRRLTIEEVSSHLQLIPAVKASATKTQENVALDRSVRIVPFNCKAYVTTHAATPVDFRHWLPLLASAIPERWYKFADAKSLNLLADLLAGAPAVTLQNMLQPIENARAISLGMPAITASAALRIEPEGQEEDIPLLYLSVQQAVVGQDHYDHNEWYDRPRRQTPDMAKEGSATGTPIYRVVKCGSRQAAASRAFYTAGANGWSTIFTCVVMDKTDDEGMPSAARLFQRVKGLRALVDGTEDGKTMVFY
;
A
#
# COMPACT_ATOMS: atom_id res chain seq x y z
N MET A 1 -52.14 -19.62 -29.04
CA MET A 1 -53.39 -19.05 -28.51
C MET A 1 -53.06 -18.39 -27.18
N GLU A 2 -52.18 -17.39 -27.15
CA GLU A 2 -52.50 -15.97 -27.35
C GLU A 2 -53.62 -15.46 -26.44
N LYS A 3 -53.22 -14.84 -25.32
CA LYS A 3 -53.91 -13.69 -24.73
C LYS A 3 -52.85 -12.67 -24.30
N LYS A 4 -52.63 -11.68 -25.18
CA LYS A 4 -51.99 -10.41 -24.84
C LYS A 4 -53.04 -9.55 -24.13
N ALA A 5 -52.70 -9.03 -22.95
CA ALA A 5 -53.46 -7.96 -22.30
C ALA A 5 -52.60 -6.70 -22.36
N GLU A 6 -53.14 -5.71 -23.07
CA GLU A 6 -52.62 -4.39 -23.37
C GLU A 6 -53.12 -3.45 -22.25
N ILE A 7 -52.21 -2.80 -21.53
CA ILE A 7 -52.54 -1.75 -20.56
C ILE A 7 -51.83 -0.49 -21.04
N ALA A 8 -52.60 0.37 -21.72
CA ALA A 8 -52.25 1.74 -22.00
C ALA A 8 -52.75 2.59 -20.82
N ALA A 9 -51.83 3.31 -20.15
CA ALA A 9 -52.16 4.35 -19.20
C ALA A 9 -51.57 5.66 -19.71
N GLU A 10 -52.46 6.51 -20.22
CA GLU A 10 -52.21 7.91 -20.58
C GLU A 10 -51.96 8.71 -19.30
N PHE A 11 -50.84 9.44 -19.24
CA PHE A 11 -50.61 10.49 -18.25
C PHE A 11 -50.71 11.85 -18.95
N PRO A 12 -51.52 12.80 -18.44
CA PRO A 12 -51.61 14.13 -19.02
C PRO A 12 -50.41 15.00 -18.60
N ILE A 13 -49.84 15.66 -19.58
CA ILE A 13 -48.84 16.73 -19.46
C ILE A 13 -49.56 18.04 -19.08
N PRO A 14 -49.14 18.77 -18.04
CA PRO A 14 -49.42 20.18 -17.95
C PRO A 14 -48.28 20.99 -18.58
N ALA A 15 -48.66 21.78 -19.60
CA ALA A 15 -47.86 22.84 -20.18
C ALA A 15 -47.86 24.10 -19.29
N ASP A 16 -46.92 25.00 -19.60
CA ASP A 16 -46.80 26.40 -19.20
C ASP A 16 -46.17 26.73 -17.84
N ASN A 17 -44.92 27.24 -17.85
CA ASN A 17 -44.71 28.69 -17.82
C ASN A 17 -43.23 29.13 -17.86
N LYS A 18 -42.99 30.06 -18.81
CA LYS A 18 -42.06 31.20 -18.86
C LYS A 18 -40.51 31.04 -18.74
N PRO A 19 -39.75 31.64 -19.68
CA PRO A 19 -38.30 31.83 -19.55
C PRO A 19 -38.00 33.06 -18.69
N ALA A 20 -37.12 32.89 -17.68
CA ALA A 20 -36.51 33.98 -16.95
C ALA A 20 -35.24 34.46 -17.68
N GLU A 21 -35.11 35.78 -17.65
CA GLU A 21 -34.21 36.63 -18.43
C GLU A 21 -32.71 36.43 -18.12
N LEU A 22 -31.92 36.74 -19.15
CA LEU A 22 -30.50 37.04 -19.08
C LEU A 22 -30.18 38.06 -17.98
N ALA A 23 -29.31 37.68 -17.04
CA ALA A 23 -28.49 38.62 -16.29
C ALA A 23 -27.02 38.32 -16.54
N THR A 24 -26.40 39.24 -17.28
CA THR A 24 -24.97 39.38 -17.54
C THR A 24 -24.18 39.72 -16.27
N SER A 25 -22.88 39.42 -16.32
CA SER A 25 -21.78 40.15 -15.68
C SER A 25 -21.52 39.90 -14.19
N GLY A 26 -20.36 39.28 -13.91
CA GLY A 26 -19.76 39.27 -12.57
C GLY A 26 -18.44 38.51 -12.48
N LYS A 27 -17.45 38.85 -13.32
CA LYS A 27 -16.06 38.43 -13.09
C LYS A 27 -15.57 39.11 -11.81
N THR A 28 -15.34 38.34 -10.74
CA THR A 28 -14.46 38.75 -9.65
C THR A 28 -13.38 37.70 -9.48
N ALA A 29 -12.14 38.19 -9.47
CA ALA A 29 -10.94 37.40 -9.31
C ALA A 29 -10.83 36.90 -7.88
N CYS A 30 -10.60 35.60 -7.70
CA CYS A 30 -10.16 35.05 -6.43
C CYS A 30 -8.65 35.32 -6.28
N GLU A 31 -8.31 36.36 -5.53
CA GLU A 31 -6.97 36.52 -4.96
C GLU A 31 -6.81 35.50 -3.81
N CYS A 32 -6.00 34.47 -4.03
CA CYS A 32 -5.51 33.60 -2.97
C CYS A 32 -4.45 34.35 -2.15
N SER A 33 -4.88 35.04 -1.09
CA SER A 33 -3.98 35.53 -0.05
C SER A 33 -3.61 34.38 0.89
N CYS A 34 -2.41 33.82 0.71
CA CYS A 34 -1.77 32.96 1.70
C CYS A 34 -1.36 33.79 2.93
N THR A 35 -2.17 33.76 4.00
CA THR A 35 -1.74 34.27 5.30
C THR A 35 -0.89 33.20 6.00
N CYS A 36 0.43 33.43 6.04
CA CYS A 36 1.34 32.75 6.94
C CYS A 36 0.97 33.08 8.39
N ALA A 37 0.39 32.12 9.10
CA ALA A 37 0.16 32.23 10.54
C ALA A 37 1.49 32.15 11.28
N HIS A 38 1.77 33.23 12.00
CA HIS A 38 2.88 33.47 12.90
C HIS A 38 2.88 32.44 14.04
N ARG A 39 3.95 31.66 14.16
CA ARG A 39 4.17 30.71 15.25
C ARG A 39 4.69 31.47 16.47
N GLN A 40 3.83 31.76 17.44
CA GLN A 40 4.24 32.30 18.74
C GLN A 40 4.78 31.15 19.62
N ASN A 41 6.03 31.31 20.07
CA ASN A 41 6.69 30.45 21.03
C ASN A 41 6.04 30.65 22.41
N HIS A 42 5.35 29.63 22.91
CA HIS A 42 5.08 29.51 24.34
C HIS A 42 6.14 28.62 24.98
N GLN A 43 6.98 29.28 25.77
CA GLN A 43 7.97 28.74 26.68
C GLN A 43 7.23 28.10 27.86
N VAL A 44 7.37 26.79 28.03
CA VAL A 44 6.84 26.07 29.20
C VAL A 44 8.04 25.70 30.06
N ASP A 45 8.08 26.29 31.26
CA ASP A 45 9.05 26.00 32.30
C ASP A 45 8.88 24.56 32.81
N ILE A 46 9.96 23.78 32.73
CA ILE A 46 10.05 22.44 33.32
C ILE A 46 10.74 22.60 34.69
N PRO A 47 10.09 22.25 35.82
CA PRO A 47 10.75 22.26 37.11
C PRO A 47 11.74 21.10 37.23
N CYS A 48 12.97 21.43 37.60
CA CYS A 48 13.99 20.51 38.07
C CYS A 48 13.52 19.83 39.36
N THR A 49 13.61 18.49 39.42
CA THR A 49 13.50 17.76 40.68
C THR A 49 14.82 17.11 41.03
N ASP A 50 15.10 17.23 42.33
CA ASP A 50 16.39 17.03 42.96
C ASP A 50 16.84 15.59 43.07
N SER A 51 18.16 15.48 42.97
CA SER A 51 19.00 14.37 43.39
C SER A 51 18.78 14.02 44.86
N THR A 52 18.44 12.75 45.14
CA THR A 52 18.77 12.13 46.43
C THR A 52 19.57 10.84 46.22
N LYS A 53 20.79 10.89 46.77
CA LYS A 53 21.68 9.75 47.03
C LYS A 53 21.12 8.93 48.19
N GLY A 54 21.31 7.61 48.17
CA GLY A 54 21.22 6.82 49.41
C GLY A 54 21.20 5.30 49.22
N GLN A 55 22.36 4.68 49.48
CA GLN A 55 22.57 3.37 50.14
C GLN A 55 21.97 2.12 49.46
N ALA A 56 22.77 1.22 48.86
CA ALA A 56 23.67 0.25 49.51
C ALA A 56 22.94 -0.72 50.43
N GLU A 57 22.58 -1.91 49.89
CA GLU A 57 22.54 -3.13 50.68
C GLU A 57 22.88 -4.35 49.83
N ARG A 58 23.75 -5.17 50.40
CA ARG A 58 24.31 -6.41 49.88
C ARG A 58 23.30 -7.53 50.04
N SER A 59 23.21 -8.44 49.07
CA SER A 59 23.07 -9.86 49.39
C SER A 59 23.66 -10.73 48.28
N ASN A 60 24.58 -11.59 48.71
CA ASN A 60 25.15 -12.71 47.99
C ASN A 60 24.08 -13.77 47.72
N ALA A 61 24.07 -14.32 46.51
CA ALA A 61 23.75 -15.73 46.24
C ALA A 61 24.32 -16.06 44.85
N ASP A 62 25.43 -16.78 44.79
CA ASP A 62 25.45 -18.23 44.55
C ASP A 62 24.83 -18.65 43.21
N ALA A 63 25.69 -18.86 42.21
CA ALA A 63 25.42 -19.74 41.07
C ALA A 63 26.73 -20.07 40.32
N THR A 64 27.41 -21.10 40.80
CA THR A 64 28.07 -22.16 40.02
C THR A 64 28.56 -21.82 38.60
N ASN A 65 29.85 -21.50 38.51
CA ASN A 65 30.64 -21.66 37.29
C ASN A 65 30.78 -23.16 36.95
N VAL A 66 30.00 -23.64 35.98
CA VAL A 66 30.29 -24.90 35.30
C VAL A 66 31.23 -24.58 34.14
N TYR A 67 32.52 -24.80 34.37
CA TYR A 67 33.52 -24.92 33.31
C TYR A 67 33.16 -26.13 32.45
N VAL A 68 32.73 -25.89 31.21
CA VAL A 68 32.73 -26.92 30.16
C VAL A 68 34.06 -26.79 29.43
N GLU A 69 35.00 -27.68 29.75
CA GLU A 69 36.16 -27.97 28.92
C GLU A 69 35.68 -28.55 27.59
N ASP A 70 35.71 -27.75 26.53
CA ASP A 70 35.45 -28.27 25.18
C ASP A 70 36.78 -28.67 24.54
N ALA A 71 36.99 -29.98 24.57
CA ALA A 71 38.15 -30.70 24.10
C ALA A 71 38.40 -30.50 22.60
N HIS A 72 39.66 -30.22 22.28
CA HIS A 72 40.41 -30.73 21.13
C HIS A 72 39.61 -31.12 19.87
N ARG A 73 39.14 -30.15 19.10
CA ARG A 73 38.87 -30.37 17.67
C ARG A 73 40.18 -30.48 16.91
N ARG A 74 40.63 -31.72 16.78
CA ARG A 74 41.73 -32.17 15.91
C ARG A 74 41.60 -31.53 14.53
N ALA A 75 42.65 -30.80 14.14
CA ALA A 75 42.87 -30.35 12.78
C ALA A 75 42.84 -31.57 11.85
N ARG A 76 41.81 -31.66 11.00
CA ARG A 76 41.78 -32.67 9.93
C ARG A 76 42.89 -32.33 8.93
N PRO A 77 43.77 -33.28 8.59
CA PRO A 77 44.79 -33.04 7.58
C PRO A 77 44.10 -32.80 6.24
N ARG A 78 44.40 -31.66 5.62
CA ARG A 78 44.06 -31.36 4.23
C ARG A 78 44.69 -32.46 3.36
N ARG A 79 43.89 -33.45 2.96
CA ARG A 79 44.24 -34.34 1.84
C ARG A 79 44.41 -33.44 0.62
N ARG A 80 45.67 -33.24 0.20
CA ARG A 80 46.01 -32.80 -1.15
C ARG A 80 45.41 -33.82 -2.10
N LEU A 81 44.23 -33.51 -2.64
CA LEU A 81 43.72 -34.19 -3.81
C LEU A 81 44.71 -33.90 -4.94
N SER A 82 45.50 -34.91 -5.28
CA SER A 82 46.31 -34.96 -6.49
C SER A 82 45.40 -34.62 -7.67
N TYR A 83 45.69 -33.49 -8.29
CA TYR A 83 45.10 -33.07 -9.56
C TYR A 83 45.44 -34.16 -10.59
N SER A 84 44.50 -35.09 -10.80
CA SER A 84 44.56 -35.98 -11.94
C SER A 84 44.20 -35.13 -13.16
N PRO A 85 45.02 -35.06 -14.20
CA PRO A 85 44.72 -34.29 -15.40
C PRO A 85 43.50 -34.95 -16.06
N VAL A 86 42.33 -34.38 -15.79
CA VAL A 86 41.11 -34.71 -16.51
C VAL A 86 41.42 -34.46 -17.96
N ARG A 87 41.50 -35.54 -18.75
CA ARG A 87 41.57 -35.48 -20.20
C ARG A 87 40.40 -34.60 -20.64
N ILE A 88 40.76 -33.41 -21.13
CA ILE A 88 39.86 -32.50 -21.80
C ILE A 88 39.44 -33.22 -23.07
N TYR A 89 38.41 -34.06 -22.97
CA TYR A 89 37.56 -34.31 -24.12
C TYR A 89 37.00 -32.93 -24.47
N SER A 90 37.58 -32.30 -25.49
CA SER A 90 36.86 -31.26 -26.23
C SER A 90 35.69 -31.99 -26.87
N PRO A 91 34.44 -31.84 -26.38
CA PRO A 91 33.32 -32.25 -27.22
C PRO A 91 33.48 -31.46 -28.51
N GLU A 92 33.45 -32.15 -29.65
CA GLU A 92 33.28 -31.47 -30.92
C GLU A 92 32.15 -30.45 -30.75
N PRO A 93 32.33 -29.19 -31.20
CA PRO A 93 31.26 -28.23 -31.18
C PRO A 93 30.17 -28.82 -32.07
N LEU A 94 29.16 -29.41 -31.44
CA LEU A 94 27.90 -29.71 -32.09
C LEU A 94 27.47 -28.36 -32.66
N VAL A 95 27.64 -28.23 -33.98
CA VAL A 95 27.13 -27.12 -34.76
C VAL A 95 25.62 -27.26 -34.66
N PHE A 96 25.09 -26.75 -33.55
CA PHE A 96 23.68 -26.53 -33.35
C PHE A 96 23.36 -25.53 -34.46
N ARG A 97 22.84 -26.04 -35.58
CA ARG A 97 22.16 -25.22 -36.59
C ARG A 97 20.97 -24.62 -35.86
N GLY A 98 21.27 -23.55 -35.13
CA GLY A 98 20.38 -22.84 -34.26
C GLY A 98 19.23 -22.42 -35.12
N ARG A 99 18.05 -22.97 -34.83
CA ARG A 99 16.82 -22.28 -35.15
C ARG A 99 17.02 -20.88 -34.59
N SER A 100 17.09 -19.88 -35.46
CA SER A 100 17.17 -18.47 -35.06
C SER A 100 16.18 -18.29 -33.91
N PRO A 101 16.62 -17.82 -32.72
CA PRO A 101 15.72 -17.67 -31.59
C PRO A 101 14.52 -16.90 -32.10
N SER A 102 13.34 -17.53 -32.01
CA SER A 102 12.09 -16.92 -32.43
C SER A 102 12.09 -15.49 -31.89
N PRO A 103 11.82 -14.46 -32.72
CA PRO A 103 11.94 -13.08 -32.29
C PRO A 103 11.18 -12.93 -30.98
N VAL A 104 11.92 -12.63 -29.91
CA VAL A 104 11.34 -12.42 -28.59
C VAL A 104 10.32 -11.31 -28.79
N ARG A 105 9.03 -11.65 -28.66
CA ARG A 105 7.94 -10.67 -28.72
C ARG A 105 8.26 -9.65 -27.63
N ARG A 106 8.81 -8.50 -28.03
CA ARG A 106 9.01 -7.38 -27.13
C ARG A 106 7.61 -6.95 -26.71
N LEU A 107 7.20 -7.33 -25.51
CA LEU A 107 6.00 -6.77 -24.90
C LEU A 107 6.23 -5.27 -24.87
N THR A 108 5.49 -4.55 -25.69
CA THR A 108 5.52 -3.09 -25.74
C THR A 108 5.06 -2.60 -24.38
N ILE A 109 5.99 -2.04 -23.60
CA ILE A 109 5.67 -1.42 -22.32
C ILE A 109 4.79 -0.20 -22.63
N GLU A 110 3.57 -0.20 -22.13
CA GLU A 110 2.63 0.90 -22.32
C GLU A 110 3.13 2.15 -21.60
N GLU A 111 3.05 3.30 -22.24
CA GLU A 111 3.46 4.57 -21.64
C GLU A 111 2.25 5.29 -21.05
N VAL A 112 2.36 5.69 -19.79
CA VAL A 112 1.28 6.33 -19.02
C VAL A 112 1.79 7.66 -18.47
N SER A 113 1.08 8.74 -18.79
CA SER A 113 1.47 10.10 -18.37
C SER A 113 0.65 10.65 -17.20
N SER A 114 -0.49 10.03 -16.87
CA SER A 114 -1.38 10.49 -15.80
C SER A 114 -2.01 9.33 -15.01
N HIS A 115 -2.47 9.64 -13.80
CA HIS A 115 -3.17 8.68 -12.94
C HIS A 115 -4.51 8.20 -13.55
N LEU A 116 -5.17 9.04 -14.37
CA LEU A 116 -6.42 8.69 -15.06
C LEU A 116 -6.22 7.62 -16.14
N GLN A 117 -5.07 7.67 -16.85
CA GLN A 117 -4.69 6.63 -17.81
C GLN A 117 -4.24 5.34 -17.11
N LEU A 118 -3.60 5.49 -15.95
CA LEU A 118 -3.11 4.36 -15.16
C LEU A 118 -4.27 3.50 -14.64
N ILE A 119 -5.25 4.15 -14.02
CA ILE A 119 -6.42 3.54 -13.39
C ILE A 119 -7.67 4.15 -14.02
N PRO A 120 -8.08 3.65 -15.20
CA PRO A 120 -9.26 4.16 -15.88
C PRO A 120 -10.50 3.89 -15.04
N ALA A 121 -11.34 4.91 -14.95
CA ALA A 121 -12.66 4.80 -14.36
C ALA A 121 -13.55 3.85 -15.16
N VAL A 122 -14.25 2.96 -14.46
CA VAL A 122 -15.29 2.11 -15.03
C VAL A 122 -16.62 2.57 -14.44
N LYS A 123 -17.50 3.07 -15.30
CA LYS A 123 -18.89 3.35 -14.91
C LYS A 123 -19.55 2.02 -14.53
N ALA A 124 -20.19 1.96 -13.37
CA ALA A 124 -20.85 0.73 -12.90
C ALA A 124 -21.99 0.25 -13.84
N SER A 125 -22.56 1.15 -14.64
CA SER A 125 -23.59 0.85 -15.64
C SER A 125 -23.07 0.30 -16.97
N ALA A 126 -21.75 0.22 -17.17
CA ALA A 126 -21.18 -0.29 -18.41
C ALA A 126 -21.47 -1.80 -18.54
N THR A 127 -22.40 -2.13 -19.44
CA THR A 127 -22.85 -3.50 -19.70
C THR A 127 -21.69 -4.40 -20.13
N LYS A 128 -21.77 -5.68 -19.74
CA LYS A 128 -20.81 -6.81 -19.85
C LYS A 128 -19.98 -6.94 -21.14
N THR A 129 -20.29 -6.21 -22.20
CA THR A 129 -19.63 -6.31 -23.51
C THR A 129 -18.32 -5.52 -23.59
N GLN A 130 -18.05 -4.62 -22.64
CA GLN A 130 -16.74 -3.97 -22.44
C GLN A 130 -15.93 -4.59 -21.28
N GLU A 131 -16.10 -5.90 -21.04
CA GLU A 131 -15.16 -6.76 -20.30
C GLU A 131 -13.78 -6.88 -21.00
N ASN A 132 -13.36 -5.88 -21.77
CA ASN A 132 -12.06 -5.86 -22.41
C ASN A 132 -10.98 -5.53 -21.38
N VAL A 133 -10.70 -6.62 -20.67
CA VAL A 133 -9.45 -7.10 -20.14
C VAL A 133 -8.84 -6.19 -19.09
N ALA A 134 -9.26 -6.48 -17.86
CA ALA A 134 -8.42 -6.40 -16.67
C ALA A 134 -7.10 -7.16 -16.94
N LEU A 135 -6.20 -6.54 -17.72
CA LEU A 135 -4.85 -7.03 -17.93
C LEU A 135 -3.98 -6.35 -16.90
N ASP A 136 -3.60 -7.16 -15.94
CA ASP A 136 -2.27 -7.12 -15.37
C ASP A 136 -1.24 -6.73 -16.45
N ARG A 137 -0.65 -5.53 -16.29
CA ARG A 137 0.16 -4.90 -17.35
C ARG A 137 1.38 -4.19 -16.79
N SER A 138 2.46 -4.23 -17.57
CA SER A 138 3.67 -3.46 -17.29
C SER A 138 3.57 -2.10 -17.98
N VAL A 139 3.65 -1.03 -17.20
CA VAL A 139 3.56 0.35 -17.69
C VAL A 139 4.86 1.10 -17.39
N ARG A 140 5.15 2.11 -18.20
CA ARG A 140 6.16 3.13 -17.94
C ARG A 140 5.45 4.41 -17.56
N ILE A 141 5.65 4.85 -16.32
CA ILE A 141 5.18 6.15 -15.83
C ILE A 141 6.11 7.23 -16.37
N VAL A 142 5.70 7.89 -17.45
CA VAL A 142 6.54 8.77 -18.28
C VAL A 142 7.18 9.91 -17.47
N PRO A 143 6.46 10.67 -16.62
CA PRO A 143 7.04 11.79 -15.89
C PRO A 143 8.23 11.42 -14.98
N PHE A 144 8.32 10.15 -14.57
CA PHE A 144 9.37 9.67 -13.64
C PHE A 144 10.29 8.63 -14.26
N ASN A 145 10.09 8.29 -15.54
CA ASN A 145 10.77 7.19 -16.23
C ASN A 145 10.78 5.89 -15.39
N CYS A 146 9.66 5.60 -14.71
CA CYS A 146 9.51 4.47 -13.79
C CYS A 146 8.80 3.33 -14.49
N LYS A 147 9.27 2.09 -14.35
CA LYS A 147 8.48 0.91 -14.73
C LYS A 147 7.65 0.48 -13.52
N ALA A 148 6.36 0.26 -13.72
CA ALA A 148 5.45 -0.24 -12.70
C ALA A 148 4.63 -1.40 -13.25
N TYR A 149 4.19 -2.28 -12.37
CA TYR A 149 3.25 -3.34 -12.68
C TYR A 149 1.88 -2.96 -12.13
N VAL A 150 0.87 -2.89 -12.98
CA VAL A 150 -0.51 -2.58 -12.58
C VAL A 150 -1.29 -3.88 -12.55
N THR A 151 -1.88 -4.21 -11.40
CA THR A 151 -2.81 -5.34 -11.28
C THR A 151 -4.23 -4.85 -11.20
N THR A 152 -5.14 -5.58 -11.83
CA THR A 152 -6.57 -5.24 -11.87
C THR A 152 -7.45 -6.31 -11.23
N HIS A 153 -6.82 -7.30 -10.59
CA HIS A 153 -7.48 -8.33 -9.83
C HIS A 153 -8.30 -7.73 -8.68
N ALA A 154 -9.56 -8.16 -8.58
CA ALA A 154 -10.42 -7.79 -7.47
C ALA A 154 -9.82 -8.33 -6.17
N ALA A 155 -9.74 -7.48 -5.15
CA ALA A 155 -9.24 -7.90 -3.86
C ALA A 155 -10.15 -8.98 -3.27
N THR A 156 -9.52 -10.06 -2.79
CA THR A 156 -10.20 -11.18 -2.17
C THR A 156 -10.37 -10.94 -0.66
N PRO A 157 -11.27 -11.66 0.01
CA PRO A 157 -11.34 -11.64 1.47
C PRO A 157 -10.04 -12.04 2.14
N VAL A 158 -9.21 -12.87 1.49
CA VAL A 158 -7.89 -13.26 2.00
C VAL A 158 -6.95 -12.07 2.00
N ASP A 159 -6.93 -11.28 0.92
CA ASP A 159 -6.12 -10.06 0.83
C ASP A 159 -6.53 -9.05 1.91
N PHE A 160 -7.84 -8.83 2.08
CA PHE A 160 -8.32 -7.93 3.12
C PHE A 160 -7.90 -8.38 4.52
N ARG A 161 -8.01 -9.69 4.84
CA ARG A 161 -7.57 -10.25 6.12
C ARG A 161 -6.07 -10.06 6.37
N HIS A 162 -5.26 -10.17 5.32
CA HIS A 162 -3.83 -9.94 5.40
C HIS A 162 -3.50 -8.49 5.78
N TRP A 163 -4.23 -7.52 5.20
CA TRP A 163 -4.01 -6.09 5.46
C TRP A 163 -4.77 -5.53 6.67
N LEU A 164 -5.68 -6.31 7.25
CA LEU A 164 -6.56 -5.87 8.31
C LEU A 164 -5.85 -5.30 9.56
N PRO A 165 -4.74 -5.86 10.06
CA PRO A 165 -4.04 -5.27 11.21
C PRO A 165 -3.65 -3.82 10.94
N LEU A 166 -3.09 -3.53 9.76
CA LEU A 166 -2.74 -2.18 9.37
C LEU A 166 -3.98 -1.29 9.28
N LEU A 167 -5.03 -1.75 8.63
CA LEU A 167 -6.27 -0.97 8.48
C LEU A 167 -6.99 -0.71 9.81
N ALA A 168 -6.82 -1.58 10.80
CA ALA A 168 -7.50 -1.50 12.09
C ALA A 168 -6.72 -0.71 13.15
N SER A 169 -5.39 -0.84 13.19
CA SER A 169 -4.57 -0.31 14.28
C SER A 169 -3.41 0.60 13.86
N ALA A 170 -3.09 0.71 12.56
CA ALA A 170 -2.03 1.61 12.14
C ALA A 170 -2.47 3.07 12.23
N ILE A 171 -1.54 3.91 12.69
CA ILE A 171 -1.63 5.36 12.54
C ILE A 171 -1.35 5.68 11.07
N PRO A 172 -2.23 6.43 10.38
CA PRO A 172 -2.01 6.82 9.00
C PRO A 172 -0.67 7.54 8.81
N GLU A 173 -0.08 7.38 7.62
CA GLU A 173 1.21 7.96 7.21
C GLU A 173 2.44 7.51 8.02
N ARG A 174 2.28 6.67 9.05
CA ARG A 174 3.38 6.04 9.77
C ARG A 174 3.74 4.69 9.15
N TRP A 175 5.04 4.37 9.15
CA TRP A 175 5.56 3.10 8.64
C TRP A 175 5.58 2.02 9.72
N TYR A 176 5.28 0.79 9.29
CA TYR A 176 5.18 -0.38 10.13
C TYR A 176 5.88 -1.57 9.48
N LYS A 177 6.39 -2.46 10.34
CA LYS A 177 6.81 -3.81 9.98
C LYS A 177 5.86 -4.81 10.65
N PHE A 178 5.57 -5.92 9.98
CA PHE A 178 4.92 -7.05 10.61
C PHE A 178 5.90 -7.79 11.52
N ALA A 179 5.50 -8.07 12.76
CA ALA A 179 6.37 -8.67 13.77
C ALA A 179 6.90 -10.06 13.36
N ASP A 180 6.09 -10.88 12.69
CA ASP A 180 6.49 -12.18 12.14
C ASP A 180 5.65 -12.48 10.89
N ALA A 181 6.22 -13.22 9.93
CA ALA A 181 5.45 -13.78 8.82
C ALA A 181 4.48 -14.85 9.30
N LYS A 182 4.81 -15.57 10.39
CA LYS A 182 3.95 -16.61 10.98
C LYS A 182 2.73 -16.04 11.69
N SER A 183 2.80 -14.81 12.22
CA SER A 183 1.64 -14.17 12.86
C SER A 183 0.53 -13.80 11.87
N LEU A 184 0.83 -13.74 10.57
CA LEU A 184 -0.18 -13.62 9.52
C LEU A 184 -1.06 -14.87 9.37
N ASN A 185 -0.54 -16.06 9.68
CA ASN A 185 -1.35 -17.29 9.66
C ASN A 185 -2.29 -17.35 10.87
N LEU A 186 -1.85 -16.84 12.02
CA LEU A 186 -2.66 -16.76 13.25
C LEU A 186 -3.83 -15.78 13.14
N LEU A 187 -3.75 -14.82 12.21
CA LEU A 187 -4.84 -13.88 11.93
C LEU A 187 -6.11 -14.56 11.41
N ALA A 188 -5.98 -15.67 10.70
CA ALA A 188 -7.13 -16.43 10.22
C ALA A 188 -8.00 -16.95 11.38
N ASP A 189 -7.37 -17.36 12.48
CA ASP A 189 -8.03 -17.91 13.66
C ASP A 189 -8.55 -16.80 14.59
N LEU A 190 -7.79 -15.70 14.73
CA LEU A 190 -8.13 -14.59 15.63
C LEU A 190 -9.33 -13.77 15.14
N LEU A 191 -9.61 -13.73 13.84
CA LEU A 191 -10.76 -13.00 13.31
C LEU A 191 -12.13 -13.60 13.65
N ALA A 192 -12.15 -14.77 14.30
CA ALA A 192 -13.36 -15.37 14.85
C ALA A 192 -13.79 -14.79 16.23
N GLY A 193 -13.07 -13.79 16.77
CA GLY A 193 -13.50 -13.11 18.01
C GLY A 193 -12.38 -12.58 18.91
N ALA A 194 -11.16 -12.41 18.42
CA ALA A 194 -10.06 -11.93 19.24
C ALA A 194 -10.21 -10.45 19.64
N PRO A 195 -9.77 -10.07 20.84
CA PRO A 195 -9.75 -8.68 21.29
C PRO A 195 -8.77 -7.83 20.46
N ALA A 196 -9.11 -6.56 20.23
CA ALA A 196 -8.33 -5.60 19.46
C ALA A 196 -6.85 -5.45 19.90
N VAL A 197 -6.56 -5.71 21.18
CA VAL A 197 -5.21 -5.67 21.78
C VAL A 197 -4.23 -6.62 21.06
N THR A 198 -4.71 -7.75 20.54
CA THR A 198 -3.86 -8.73 19.86
C THR A 198 -3.34 -8.22 18.51
N LEU A 199 -4.10 -7.36 17.82
CA LEU A 199 -3.71 -6.83 16.50
C LEU A 199 -2.59 -5.78 16.60
N GLN A 200 -2.56 -4.98 17.67
CA GLN A 200 -1.51 -3.97 17.89
C GLN A 200 -0.14 -4.62 18.04
N ASN A 201 -0.06 -5.78 18.71
CA ASN A 201 1.20 -6.51 18.91
C ASN A 201 1.80 -7.08 17.61
N MET A 202 1.01 -7.15 16.52
CA MET A 202 1.49 -7.63 15.22
C MET A 202 2.22 -6.56 14.41
N LEU A 203 2.04 -5.29 14.76
CA LEU A 203 2.62 -4.16 14.04
C LEU A 203 3.70 -3.50 14.89
N GLN A 204 4.90 -3.42 14.32
CA GLN A 204 6.01 -2.70 14.92
C GLN A 204 6.15 -1.34 14.21
N PRO A 205 5.80 -0.22 14.85
CA PRO A 205 6.00 1.09 14.26
C PRO A 205 7.50 1.37 14.09
N ILE A 206 7.85 2.07 13.01
CA ILE A 206 9.22 2.47 12.70
C ILE A 206 9.28 4.00 12.74
N GLU A 207 10.02 4.56 13.70
CA GLU A 207 10.07 6.02 13.92
C GLU A 207 10.82 6.76 12.82
N ASN A 208 11.92 6.17 12.33
CA ASN A 208 12.79 6.79 11.33
C ASN A 208 12.86 5.92 10.07
N ALA A 209 11.71 5.53 9.53
CA ALA A 209 11.65 4.67 8.37
C ALA A 209 12.23 5.37 7.13
N ARG A 210 13.35 4.84 6.62
CA ARG A 210 13.91 5.24 5.33
C ARG A 210 13.38 4.33 4.23
N ALA A 211 12.21 4.66 3.72
CA ALA A 211 11.57 3.88 2.66
C ALA A 211 12.32 4.07 1.32
N ILE A 212 12.93 3.00 0.82
CA ILE A 212 13.62 2.99 -0.48
C ILE A 212 12.68 2.48 -1.59
N SER A 213 12.92 2.96 -2.82
CA SER A 213 12.23 2.53 -4.02
C SER A 213 12.37 1.03 -4.27
N LEU A 214 11.27 0.38 -4.63
CA LEU A 214 11.26 -0.96 -5.18
C LEU A 214 11.75 -0.91 -6.64
N GLY A 215 12.44 -1.97 -7.08
CA GLY A 215 12.92 -2.05 -8.47
C GLY A 215 11.79 -2.02 -9.50
N MET A 216 10.62 -2.55 -9.13
CA MET A 216 9.39 -2.51 -9.93
C MET A 216 8.18 -2.39 -8.98
N PRO A 217 7.69 -1.17 -8.69
CA PRO A 217 6.50 -0.98 -7.86
C PRO A 217 5.27 -1.62 -8.50
N ALA A 218 4.43 -2.20 -7.65
CA ALA A 218 3.13 -2.78 -8.01
C ALA A 218 2.00 -1.82 -7.61
N ILE A 219 1.00 -1.68 -8.46
CA ILE A 219 -0.17 -0.83 -8.25
C ILE A 219 -1.43 -1.69 -8.41
N THR A 220 -2.08 -1.98 -7.29
CA THR A 220 -3.34 -2.74 -7.26
C THR A 220 -4.52 -1.81 -7.49
N ALA A 221 -5.04 -1.81 -8.72
CA ALA A 221 -6.25 -1.10 -9.10
C ALA A 221 -7.51 -1.92 -8.73
N SER A 222 -7.77 -2.03 -7.42
CA SER A 222 -8.94 -2.74 -6.87
C SER A 222 -10.27 -2.12 -7.32
N ALA A 223 -11.40 -2.78 -7.01
CA ALA A 223 -12.72 -2.27 -7.38
C ALA A 223 -12.96 -0.88 -6.77
N ALA A 224 -12.42 -0.62 -5.57
CA ALA A 224 -12.42 0.69 -4.93
C ALA A 224 -11.89 1.82 -5.83
N LEU A 225 -10.78 1.59 -6.55
CA LEU A 225 -10.17 2.63 -7.40
C LEU A 225 -10.79 2.72 -8.80
N ARG A 226 -11.39 1.63 -9.27
CA ARG A 226 -11.92 1.52 -10.64
C ARG A 226 -13.37 1.95 -10.74
N ILE A 227 -14.21 1.52 -9.81
CA ILE A 227 -15.66 1.73 -9.91
C ILE A 227 -15.94 3.19 -9.61
N GLU A 228 -16.50 3.87 -10.61
CA GLU A 228 -17.12 5.16 -10.36
C GLU A 228 -18.47 4.96 -9.67
N PRO A 229 -18.71 5.70 -8.60
CA PRO A 229 -20.00 5.71 -7.94
C PRO A 229 -21.07 6.30 -8.85
N GLU A 230 -22.24 5.67 -8.85
CA GLU A 230 -23.36 6.06 -9.70
C GLU A 230 -24.21 7.15 -9.02
N GLY A 231 -24.05 8.41 -9.43
CA GLY A 231 -24.94 9.51 -9.03
C GLY A 231 -24.23 10.86 -8.86
N GLN A 232 -24.99 11.92 -8.62
CA GLN A 232 -24.46 13.17 -8.04
C GLN A 232 -24.05 12.86 -6.60
N GLU A 233 -22.76 12.63 -6.43
CA GLU A 233 -22.14 12.05 -5.25
C GLU A 233 -21.53 13.10 -4.32
N GLU A 234 -21.92 14.37 -4.48
CA GLU A 234 -21.14 15.49 -3.94
C GLU A 234 -21.04 15.54 -2.42
N ASP A 235 -21.86 14.76 -1.69
CA ASP A 235 -21.93 14.83 -0.22
C ASP A 235 -21.72 13.51 0.51
N ILE A 236 -21.35 12.41 -0.16
CA ILE A 236 -21.09 11.15 0.58
C ILE A 236 -19.66 11.19 1.13
N PRO A 237 -19.47 11.20 2.46
CA PRO A 237 -18.15 11.31 3.05
C PRO A 237 -17.45 9.95 2.95
N LEU A 238 -16.82 9.67 1.81
CA LEU A 238 -16.11 8.41 1.55
C LEU A 238 -14.62 8.59 1.85
N LEU A 239 -14.09 7.69 2.68
CA LEU A 239 -12.66 7.63 3.00
C LEU A 239 -12.01 6.46 2.27
N TYR A 240 -11.03 6.77 1.44
CA TYR A 240 -10.20 5.79 0.76
C TYR A 240 -8.96 5.49 1.60
N LEU A 241 -8.75 4.21 1.90
CA LEU A 241 -7.58 3.73 2.63
C LEU A 241 -6.71 2.92 1.68
N SER A 242 -5.48 3.38 1.44
CA SER A 242 -4.50 2.70 0.59
C SER A 242 -3.32 2.20 1.41
N VAL A 243 -2.98 0.93 1.26
CA VAL A 243 -1.77 0.34 1.85
C VAL A 243 -0.63 0.47 0.85
N GLN A 244 0.44 1.13 1.29
CA GLN A 244 1.66 1.30 0.51
C GLN A 244 2.77 0.42 1.07
N GLN A 245 3.64 -0.06 0.17
CA GLN A 245 4.80 -0.88 0.51
C GLN A 245 6.08 -0.30 -0.07
N ALA A 246 7.13 -0.35 0.75
CA ALA A 246 8.50 -0.07 0.39
C ALA A 246 9.43 -1.09 1.05
N VAL A 247 10.75 -0.88 0.95
CA VAL A 247 11.74 -1.60 1.75
C VAL A 247 12.50 -0.65 2.66
N VAL A 248 12.93 -1.15 3.82
CA VAL A 248 13.85 -0.42 4.70
C VAL A 248 15.18 -0.22 3.98
N GLY A 249 15.61 1.02 3.88
CA GLY A 249 16.94 1.40 3.43
C GLY A 249 18.00 1.36 4.51
N GLN A 250 19.25 1.29 4.08
CA GLN A 250 20.39 1.49 4.97
C GLN A 250 20.78 2.97 4.98
N ASP A 251 21.22 3.42 6.13
CA ASP A 251 21.86 4.72 6.31
C ASP A 251 23.26 4.68 5.69
N HIS A 252 23.35 4.71 4.36
CA HIS A 252 24.60 5.08 3.71
C HIS A 252 24.71 6.60 3.69
N TYR A 253 24.94 7.19 4.88
CA TYR A 253 25.60 8.49 4.99
C TYR A 253 27.08 8.30 4.66
N ASP A 254 27.39 7.80 3.46
CA ASP A 254 28.74 7.89 2.95
C ASP A 254 28.86 9.25 2.27
N HIS A 255 29.49 10.19 2.98
CA HIS A 255 29.52 11.62 2.70
C HIS A 255 30.23 12.02 1.38
N ASN A 256 30.53 11.09 0.47
CA ASN A 256 31.52 11.29 -0.58
C ASN A 256 31.03 11.24 -2.05
N GLU A 257 29.74 11.07 -2.34
CA GLU A 257 29.27 11.03 -3.74
C GLU A 257 28.66 12.35 -4.22
N TRP A 258 29.53 13.33 -4.48
CA TRP A 258 29.16 14.62 -5.07
C TRP A 258 28.97 14.58 -6.60
N TYR A 259 29.17 13.44 -7.28
CA TYR A 259 29.20 13.41 -8.76
C TYR A 259 28.35 12.37 -9.47
N ASP A 260 27.68 11.45 -8.77
CA ASP A 260 26.78 10.52 -9.46
C ASP A 260 25.33 11.00 -9.38
N ARG A 261 24.78 11.33 -10.55
CA ARG A 261 23.34 11.54 -10.75
C ARG A 261 22.58 10.41 -10.04
N PRO A 262 21.39 10.68 -9.49
CA PRO A 262 20.62 9.70 -8.72
C PRO A 262 20.17 8.55 -9.62
N ARG A 263 21.07 7.60 -9.89
CA ARG A 263 20.69 6.23 -10.15
C ARG A 263 19.87 5.89 -8.93
N ARG A 264 18.56 5.71 -9.14
CA ARG A 264 17.64 5.13 -8.16
C ARG A 264 18.44 4.14 -7.35
N GLN A 265 18.67 4.44 -6.08
CA GLN A 265 19.49 3.61 -5.21
C GLN A 265 18.82 2.24 -5.23
N THR A 266 19.33 1.37 -6.09
CA THR A 266 18.99 -0.03 -6.06
C THR A 266 19.45 -0.47 -4.69
N PRO A 267 18.58 -1.09 -3.87
CA PRO A 267 18.97 -1.52 -2.53
C PRO A 267 20.24 -2.35 -2.70
N ASP A 268 21.34 -1.76 -2.27
CA ASP A 268 22.66 -2.38 -2.40
C ASP A 268 22.54 -3.70 -1.65
N MET A 269 22.89 -4.81 -2.30
CA MET A 269 22.48 -6.15 -1.85
C MET A 269 22.81 -6.30 -0.38
N ALA A 270 21.75 -6.34 0.44
CA ALA A 270 21.85 -6.18 1.88
C ALA A 270 22.90 -7.15 2.42
N LYS A 271 23.90 -6.62 3.14
CA LYS A 271 24.83 -7.46 3.89
C LYS A 271 24.02 -8.34 4.85
N GLU A 272 24.34 -9.63 4.86
CA GLU A 272 23.73 -10.64 5.74
C GLU A 272 23.67 -10.12 7.19
N GLY A 273 22.46 -9.98 7.73
CA GLY A 273 22.19 -9.48 9.09
C GLY A 273 21.69 -8.04 9.20
N SER A 274 21.71 -7.25 8.12
CA SER A 274 21.06 -5.93 8.12
C SER A 274 19.57 -6.05 7.79
N ALA A 275 18.72 -5.28 8.48
CA ALA A 275 17.29 -5.19 8.21
C ALA A 275 16.97 -4.56 6.83
N THR A 276 17.99 -4.19 6.05
CA THR A 276 17.84 -3.67 4.69
C THR A 276 17.07 -4.66 3.81
N GLY A 277 16.16 -4.13 3.01
CA GLY A 277 15.32 -4.97 2.14
C GLY A 277 14.10 -5.58 2.83
N THR A 278 13.95 -5.41 4.16
CA THR A 278 12.71 -5.83 4.84
C THR A 278 11.54 -4.99 4.34
N PRO A 279 10.40 -5.60 3.95
CA PRO A 279 9.24 -4.85 3.51
C PRO A 279 8.64 -4.06 4.68
N ILE A 280 8.29 -2.81 4.40
CA ILE A 280 7.59 -1.93 5.33
C ILE A 280 6.34 -1.41 4.68
N TYR A 281 5.35 -1.13 5.52
CA TYR A 281 4.00 -0.82 5.10
C TYR A 281 3.50 0.44 5.78
N ARG A 282 2.65 1.20 5.10
CA ARG A 282 1.93 2.33 5.70
C ARG A 282 0.52 2.40 5.15
N VAL A 283 -0.40 2.92 5.95
CA VAL A 283 -1.76 3.24 5.52
C VAL A 283 -1.83 4.71 5.19
N VAL A 284 -2.39 5.04 4.03
CA VAL A 284 -2.62 6.42 3.59
C VAL A 284 -4.13 6.66 3.50
N LYS A 285 -4.59 7.77 4.09
CA LYS A 285 -5.96 8.26 3.99
C LYS A 285 -6.08 9.18 2.78
N CYS A 286 -7.10 8.97 1.95
CA CYS A 286 -7.42 9.81 0.81
C CYS A 286 -8.93 10.15 0.87
N GLY A 287 -9.27 11.43 0.70
CA GLY A 287 -10.68 11.87 0.75
C GLY A 287 -11.47 11.63 -0.53
N SER A 288 -10.85 11.08 -1.57
CA SER A 288 -11.54 10.75 -2.82
C SER A 288 -10.82 9.67 -3.61
N ARG A 289 -11.54 9.09 -4.57
CA ARG A 289 -11.00 8.11 -5.52
C ARG A 289 -9.86 8.70 -6.33
N GLN A 290 -10.02 9.91 -6.86
CA GLN A 290 -9.01 10.60 -7.67
C GLN A 290 -7.76 10.91 -6.83
N ALA A 291 -7.95 11.32 -5.57
CA ALA A 291 -6.85 11.52 -4.64
C ALA A 291 -6.08 10.20 -4.41
N ALA A 292 -6.77 9.08 -4.17
CA ALA A 292 -6.15 7.78 -3.98
C ALA A 292 -5.41 7.28 -5.23
N ALA A 293 -6.02 7.40 -6.41
CA ALA A 293 -5.40 7.03 -7.69
C ALA A 293 -4.17 7.90 -8.01
N SER A 294 -4.27 9.22 -7.78
CA SER A 294 -3.13 10.13 -7.96
C SER A 294 -2.00 9.81 -6.98
N ARG A 295 -2.32 9.52 -5.71
CA ARG A 295 -1.34 9.12 -4.70
C ARG A 295 -0.60 7.87 -5.13
N ALA A 296 -1.31 6.83 -5.57
CA ALA A 296 -0.71 5.59 -6.08
C ALA A 296 0.23 5.83 -7.27
N PHE A 297 -0.19 6.67 -8.23
CA PHE A 297 0.62 7.06 -9.39
C PHE A 297 1.90 7.79 -8.98
N TYR A 298 1.81 8.81 -8.11
CA TYR A 298 2.97 9.59 -7.67
C TYR A 298 3.90 8.77 -6.78
N THR A 299 3.39 7.95 -5.86
CA THR A 299 4.27 7.14 -5.01
C THR A 299 4.98 6.04 -5.79
N ALA A 300 4.33 5.42 -6.77
CA ALA A 300 5.00 4.46 -7.65
C ALA A 300 5.98 5.15 -8.61
N GLY A 301 5.61 6.30 -9.17
CA GLY A 301 6.42 7.04 -10.11
C GLY A 301 7.65 7.67 -9.46
N ALA A 302 7.43 8.59 -8.52
CA ALA A 302 8.48 9.40 -7.90
C ALA A 302 9.27 8.61 -6.86
N ASN A 303 8.60 7.86 -5.98
CA ASN A 303 9.26 7.18 -4.86
C ASN A 303 9.58 5.72 -5.16
N GLY A 304 9.00 5.13 -6.21
CA GLY A 304 9.14 3.71 -6.51
C GLY A 304 8.45 2.79 -5.48
N TRP A 305 7.43 3.27 -4.77
CA TRP A 305 6.70 2.47 -3.79
C TRP A 305 5.48 1.78 -4.40
N SER A 306 5.14 0.61 -3.88
CA SER A 306 3.93 -0.12 -4.31
C SER A 306 2.69 0.40 -3.59
N THR A 307 1.55 0.37 -4.25
CA THR A 307 0.22 0.45 -3.63
C THR A 307 -0.44 -0.90 -3.78
N ILE A 308 -0.44 -1.71 -2.72
CA ILE A 308 -0.77 -3.14 -2.80
C ILE A 308 -2.23 -3.46 -2.49
N PHE A 309 -2.91 -2.57 -1.78
CA PHE A 309 -4.31 -2.73 -1.40
C PHE A 309 -4.97 -1.37 -1.28
N THR A 310 -6.22 -1.25 -1.72
CA THR A 310 -7.04 -0.05 -1.49
C THR A 310 -8.48 -0.47 -1.21
N CYS A 311 -9.09 0.13 -0.20
CA CYS A 311 -10.49 -0.03 0.14
C CYS A 311 -11.16 1.32 0.44
N VAL A 312 -12.49 1.32 0.47
CA VAL A 312 -13.34 2.47 0.81
C VAL A 312 -14.13 2.15 2.07
N VAL A 313 -14.21 3.12 2.96
CA VAL A 313 -15.05 3.10 4.16
C VAL A 313 -15.84 4.40 4.23
N MET A 314 -16.95 4.40 4.98
CA MET A 314 -17.65 5.65 5.31
C MET A 314 -16.79 6.46 6.30
N ASP A 315 -16.54 7.71 5.97
CA ASP A 315 -15.93 8.68 6.86
C ASP A 315 -16.98 9.16 7.85
N LYS A 316 -16.85 8.75 9.12
CA LYS A 316 -17.71 9.19 10.21
C LYS A 316 -16.94 10.29 10.92
N THR A 317 -17.02 11.50 10.37
CA THR A 317 -16.22 12.69 10.71
C THR A 317 -16.28 13.15 12.17
N ASP A 318 -17.13 12.53 13.00
CA ASP A 318 -17.32 12.93 14.39
C ASP A 318 -16.21 12.43 15.33
N ASP A 319 -15.45 11.41 14.91
CA ASP A 319 -14.29 10.92 15.65
C ASP A 319 -13.05 11.01 14.73
N GLU A 320 -12.10 11.91 14.99
CA GLU A 320 -10.85 12.03 14.21
C GLU A 320 -9.97 10.75 14.17
N GLY A 321 -10.40 9.69 14.85
CA GLY A 321 -9.76 8.38 14.88
C GLY A 321 -9.99 7.56 13.61
N MET A 322 -9.02 6.71 13.27
CA MET A 322 -9.28 5.55 12.41
C MET A 322 -10.44 4.72 12.99
N PRO A 323 -11.23 4.02 12.16
CA PRO A 323 -12.24 3.11 12.67
C PRO A 323 -11.58 2.15 13.66
N SER A 324 -11.95 2.29 14.94
CA SER A 324 -11.29 1.56 16.02
C SER A 324 -11.29 0.07 15.73
N ALA A 325 -10.14 -0.58 15.92
CA ALA A 325 -9.96 -2.03 15.78
C ALA A 325 -10.96 -2.88 16.59
N ALA A 326 -11.69 -2.27 17.53
CA ALA A 326 -12.78 -2.91 18.26
C ALA A 326 -14.01 -3.20 17.39
N ARG A 327 -14.18 -2.53 16.23
CA ARG A 327 -15.33 -2.73 15.35
C ARG A 327 -15.06 -3.85 14.34
N LEU A 328 -16.04 -4.75 14.20
CA LEU A 328 -16.01 -5.79 13.17
C LEU A 328 -16.12 -5.13 11.79
N PHE A 329 -15.22 -5.51 10.88
CA PHE A 329 -15.29 -5.07 9.49
C PHE A 329 -16.16 -6.02 8.68
N GLN A 330 -17.11 -5.48 7.92
CA GLN A 330 -18.00 -6.25 7.05
C GLN A 330 -17.82 -5.80 5.60
N ARG A 331 -17.51 -6.75 4.72
CA ARG A 331 -17.39 -6.48 3.28
C ARG A 331 -18.77 -6.21 2.69
N VAL A 332 -18.92 -5.12 1.96
CA VAL A 332 -20.09 -4.86 1.10
C VAL A 332 -19.76 -5.12 -0.36
N LYS A 333 -20.78 -5.50 -1.14
CA LYS A 333 -20.61 -5.83 -2.58
C LYS A 333 -20.57 -4.62 -3.49
N GLY A 334 -21.02 -3.46 -3.02
CA GLY A 334 -21.11 -2.26 -3.81
C GLY A 334 -21.00 -1.01 -2.95
N LEU A 335 -20.65 0.09 -3.59
CA LEU A 335 -20.37 1.36 -2.93
C LEU A 335 -21.64 1.99 -2.34
N ARG A 336 -22.81 1.83 -2.99
CA ARG A 336 -24.12 2.22 -2.42
C ARG A 336 -24.43 1.51 -1.10
N ALA A 337 -24.07 0.22 -0.99
CA ALA A 337 -24.30 -0.54 0.24
C ALA A 337 -23.43 -0.08 1.42
N LEU A 338 -22.38 0.75 1.20
CA LEU A 338 -21.68 1.43 2.29
C LEU A 338 -22.57 2.49 2.96
N VAL A 339 -23.37 3.18 2.15
CA VAL A 339 -24.22 4.29 2.58
C VAL A 339 -25.45 3.77 3.32
N ASP A 340 -26.06 2.72 2.77
CA ASP A 340 -27.29 2.14 3.33
C ASP A 340 -27.03 1.30 4.61
N GLY A 341 -25.80 0.86 4.84
CA GLY A 341 -25.46 -0.23 5.77
C GLY A 341 -25.12 0.17 7.21
N THR A 342 -25.62 1.30 7.74
CA THR A 342 -25.09 1.89 8.99
C THR A 342 -25.55 1.28 10.32
N GLU A 343 -26.40 0.24 10.34
CA GLU A 343 -27.20 -0.06 11.54
C GLU A 343 -26.53 -0.88 12.67
N ASP A 344 -25.35 -1.50 12.47
CA ASP A 344 -24.87 -2.55 13.39
C ASP A 344 -23.60 -2.23 14.22
N GLY A 345 -23.11 -0.98 14.24
CA GLY A 345 -21.82 -0.67 14.88
C GLY A 345 -20.60 -1.34 14.21
N LYS A 346 -20.83 -2.02 13.08
CA LYS A 346 -19.81 -2.60 12.21
C LYS A 346 -19.29 -1.54 11.23
N THR A 347 -18.02 -1.64 10.87
CA THR A 347 -17.44 -0.80 9.83
C THR A 347 -17.61 -1.50 8.49
N MET A 348 -18.50 -0.96 7.63
CA MET A 348 -18.67 -1.47 6.29
C MET A 348 -17.47 -1.09 5.42
N VAL A 349 -16.96 -2.03 4.62
CA VAL A 349 -15.79 -1.83 3.74
C VAL A 349 -16.07 -2.32 2.34
N PHE A 350 -15.69 -1.53 1.34
CA PHE A 350 -15.75 -1.89 -0.08
C PHE A 350 -14.34 -2.03 -0.66
N TYR A 351 -14.07 -3.11 -1.38
CA TYR A 351 -12.78 -3.37 -2.05
C TYR A 351 -12.89 -4.31 -3.25
#